data_AF-A0A6G0JAL2-F1
#
_entry.id   AF-A0A6G0JAL2-F1
#
_cell.length_a   1.000
_cell.length_b   1.000
_cell.length_c   1.000
_cell.angle_alpha   90.00
_cell.angle_beta   90.00
_cell.angle_gamma   90.00
#
_symmetry.space_group_name_H-M   'P 1'
#
loop_
_entity.id
_entity.type
_entity.pdbx_description
1 polymer ?
#
loop_
_entity_poly.entity_id
_entity_poly.type
_entity_poly.pdbx_seq_one_letter_code
_entity_poly.pdbx_strand_id
1 'polypeptide(L)'
;MDDFDMLNAPAAGNGVGSEEDPAAAFLAQQESEIAGIENDEGFSILDSGEVPSSLGDSVDGAINGELHGESNGPSDAYAAISNADRLQAEPESLRKWREEQKDRLELLDDNSRKQESEWKEKAKVELEEWHARQNEQLEKTKTNNRLFKNTSTFTKKTWIDLFHNYDT
;
A
#
# COMPACT_ATOMS: atom_id res chain seq x y z
N MET A 1 -38.49 -4.02 36.62
CA MET A 1 -38.23 -4.90 37.76
C MET A 1 -37.54 -6.16 37.31
N ASP A 2 -36.22 -6.22 37.14
CA ASP A 2 -35.12 -5.23 37.07
C ASP A 2 -33.83 -6.08 37.09
N ASP A 3 -33.48 -6.79 36.01
CA ASP A 3 -32.24 -7.61 35.99
C ASP A 3 -31.48 -7.64 34.65
N PHE A 4 -31.95 -6.94 33.60
CA PHE A 4 -31.24 -6.85 32.30
C PHE A 4 -30.86 -5.42 31.90
N ASP A 5 -30.88 -4.48 32.86
CA ASP A 5 -30.43 -3.09 32.66
C ASP A 5 -29.06 -2.81 33.31
N MET A 6 -28.38 -3.84 33.84
CA MET A 6 -27.17 -3.68 34.65
C MET A 6 -25.83 -3.76 33.86
N LEU A 7 -25.87 -3.92 32.54
CA LEU A 7 -24.70 -3.74 31.67
C LEU A 7 -24.78 -2.46 30.82
N ASN A 8 -25.77 -1.60 31.08
CA ASN A 8 -25.93 -0.31 30.42
C ASN A 8 -25.74 0.88 31.40
N ALA A 9 -24.58 0.90 32.09
CA ALA A 9 -23.91 2.08 32.71
C ALA A 9 -24.70 2.85 33.82
N PRO A 10 -24.14 3.81 34.62
CA PRO A 10 -23.38 4.96 34.13
C PRO A 10 -22.28 5.60 35.04
N ALA A 11 -21.43 6.37 34.35
CA ALA A 11 -20.85 7.67 34.73
C ALA A 11 -19.76 7.79 35.83
N ALA A 12 -18.54 8.06 35.38
CA ALA A 12 -17.80 9.29 35.72
C ALA A 12 -16.52 9.39 34.87
N GLY A 13 -16.41 10.42 34.03
CA GLY A 13 -15.17 10.68 33.29
C GLY A 13 -15.37 11.65 32.15
N ASN A 14 -15.59 12.91 32.49
CA ASN A 14 -15.56 14.02 31.54
C ASN A 14 -14.16 14.06 30.89
N GLY A 15 -14.02 13.53 29.68
CA GLY A 15 -12.76 13.44 28.97
C GLY A 15 -13.00 13.18 27.49
N VAL A 16 -12.93 14.24 26.69
CA VAL A 16 -12.52 14.14 25.30
C VAL A 16 -11.27 13.25 25.25
N GLY A 17 -11.40 12.05 24.71
CA GLY A 17 -10.33 11.07 24.62
C GLY A 17 -10.76 10.04 23.60
N SER A 18 -10.37 10.30 22.36
CA SER A 18 -10.50 9.44 21.19
C SER A 18 -10.36 7.96 21.55
N GLU A 19 -11.42 7.17 21.38
CA GLU A 19 -11.28 5.74 21.14
C GLU A 19 -10.54 5.63 19.81
N GLU A 20 -9.21 5.64 19.86
CA GLU A 20 -8.35 5.54 18.69
C GLU A 20 -8.54 4.15 18.09
N ASP A 21 -9.33 4.11 17.01
CA ASP A 21 -9.37 2.96 16.12
C ASP A 21 -7.91 2.58 15.78
N PRO A 22 -7.48 1.33 16.04
CA PRO A 22 -6.12 0.90 15.72
C PRO A 22 -5.75 1.12 14.25
N ALA A 23 -6.73 1.14 13.33
CA ALA A 23 -6.51 1.52 11.94
C ALA A 23 -6.31 3.05 11.78
N ALA A 24 -7.04 3.88 12.54
CA ALA A 24 -6.85 5.33 12.54
C ALA A 24 -5.49 5.74 13.11
N ALA A 25 -4.99 5.06 14.14
CA ALA A 25 -3.65 5.29 14.68
C ALA A 25 -2.55 5.00 13.64
N PHE A 26 -2.70 3.93 12.85
CA PHE A 26 -1.78 3.60 11.75
C PHE A 26 -1.85 4.63 10.60
N LEU A 27 -3.04 5.09 10.24
CA LEU A 27 -3.22 6.14 9.23
C LEU A 27 -2.61 7.47 9.67
N ALA A 28 -2.82 7.88 10.93
CA ALA A 28 -2.22 9.10 11.48
C ALA A 28 -0.69 9.02 11.56
N GLN A 29 -0.15 7.83 11.87
CA GLN A 29 1.29 7.58 11.85
C GLN A 29 1.88 7.69 10.42
N GLN A 30 1.21 7.11 9.42
CA GLN A 30 1.60 7.22 8.00
C GLN A 30 1.49 8.65 7.47
N GLU A 31 0.45 9.40 7.85
CA GLU A 31 0.30 10.82 7.50
C GLU A 31 1.42 11.68 8.10
N SER A 32 1.83 11.41 9.34
CA SER A 32 2.94 12.11 9.98
C SER A 32 4.30 11.80 9.33
N GLU A 33 4.48 10.56 8.84
CA GLU A 33 5.68 10.14 8.10
C GLU A 33 5.76 10.80 6.72
N ILE A 34 4.63 10.93 6.00
CA ILE A 34 4.54 11.63 4.71
C ILE A 34 4.73 13.15 4.85
N ALA A 35 4.12 13.77 5.86
CA ALA A 35 4.26 15.21 6.11
C ALA A 35 5.71 15.61 6.48
N GLY A 36 6.49 14.69 7.04
CA GLY A 36 7.92 14.88 7.29
C GLY A 36 8.77 14.96 6.01
N ILE A 37 8.29 14.40 4.89
CA ILE A 37 8.95 14.44 3.58
C ILE A 37 8.51 15.69 2.79
N GLU A 38 7.25 16.12 2.94
CA GLU A 38 6.71 17.31 2.28
C GLU A 38 7.32 18.63 2.81
N ASN A 39 7.73 18.67 4.08
CA ASN A 39 8.38 19.83 4.69
C ASN A 39 9.91 19.81 4.54
N ASP A 40 10.48 18.79 3.89
CA ASP A 40 11.90 18.78 3.53
C ASP A 40 12.03 19.52 2.18
N GLU A 41 12.70 20.68 2.20
CA GLU A 41 12.74 21.67 1.10
C GLU A 41 13.39 21.16 -0.21
N GLY A 42 13.61 19.85 -0.35
CA GLY A 42 14.12 19.21 -1.54
C GLY A 42 13.09 18.94 -2.64
N PHE A 43 11.79 18.89 -2.34
CA PHE A 43 10.75 18.51 -3.33
C PHE A 43 9.83 19.65 -3.81
N SER A 44 9.83 20.80 -3.14
CA SER A 44 9.00 21.96 -3.54
C SER A 44 9.47 22.63 -4.85
N ILE A 45 10.67 22.28 -5.36
CA ILE A 45 11.21 22.83 -6.61
C ILE A 45 10.48 22.32 -7.87
N LEU A 46 9.68 21.26 -7.76
CA LEU A 46 9.07 20.62 -8.94
C LEU A 46 7.67 21.17 -9.29
N ASP A 47 6.95 21.80 -8.36
CA ASP A 47 5.55 22.23 -8.58
C ASP A 47 5.40 23.72 -8.96
N SER A 48 6.30 24.60 -8.49
CA SER A 48 6.09 26.05 -8.69
C SER A 48 6.73 26.66 -9.94
N GLY A 49 7.50 25.91 -10.73
CA GLY A 49 8.08 26.41 -11.99
C GLY A 49 8.98 27.65 -11.85
N GLU A 50 9.50 27.94 -10.65
CA GLU A 50 10.38 29.08 -10.39
C GLU A 50 11.82 28.61 -10.29
N VAL A 51 12.62 29.00 -11.28
CA VAL A 51 14.08 28.87 -11.21
C VAL A 51 14.61 29.81 -10.13
N PRO A 52 15.61 29.42 -9.32
CA PRO A 52 16.18 30.29 -8.30
C PRO A 52 16.71 31.59 -8.94
N SER A 53 16.37 32.73 -8.36
CA SER A 53 16.78 34.08 -8.77
C SER A 53 18.30 34.36 -8.76
N SER A 54 19.15 33.33 -8.67
CA SER A 54 20.59 33.45 -8.87
C SER A 54 21.00 33.53 -10.34
N LEU A 55 20.05 33.38 -11.28
CA LEU A 55 20.27 33.50 -12.73
C LEU A 55 19.66 34.79 -13.31
N GLY A 56 19.56 35.84 -12.50
CA GLY A 56 18.82 37.05 -12.82
C GLY A 56 19.57 38.35 -12.58
N ASP A 57 20.88 38.41 -12.80
CA ASP A 57 21.58 39.69 -12.98
C ASP A 57 22.96 39.50 -13.64
N SER A 58 23.44 40.51 -14.34
CA SER A 58 24.70 40.58 -15.12
C SER A 58 24.64 40.04 -16.55
N VAL A 59 23.75 40.66 -17.34
CA VAL A 59 24.07 40.98 -18.74
C VAL A 59 25.16 42.06 -18.75
N ASP A 60 26.40 41.72 -18.40
CA ASP A 60 27.55 42.58 -18.64
C ASP A 60 28.87 41.78 -18.71
N GLY A 61 29.56 41.92 -19.84
CA GLY A 61 31.01 41.79 -19.95
C GLY A 61 31.69 40.52 -19.47
N ALA A 62 31.72 39.46 -20.30
CA ALA A 62 32.81 38.47 -20.24
C ALA A 62 33.20 38.03 -21.66
N ILE A 63 34.06 38.84 -22.26
CA ILE A 63 35.19 38.48 -23.12
C ILE A 63 35.04 37.19 -23.95
N ASN A 64 34.87 37.38 -25.26
CA ASN A 64 35.33 36.42 -26.26
C ASN A 64 36.72 35.92 -25.83
N GLY A 65 36.79 34.64 -25.46
CA GLY A 65 38.02 33.94 -25.18
C GLY A 65 38.84 33.81 -26.45
N GLU A 66 39.58 34.87 -26.76
CA GLU A 66 40.82 34.84 -27.52
C GLU A 66 41.73 33.79 -26.84
N LEU A 67 41.69 32.55 -27.33
CA LEU A 67 42.79 31.61 -27.12
C LEU A 67 43.61 31.59 -28.40
N HIS A 68 44.72 32.29 -28.28
CA HIS A 68 45.82 32.43 -29.22
C HIS A 68 46.18 31.14 -29.97
N GLY A 69 46.41 31.29 -31.27
CA GLY A 69 47.72 31.00 -31.86
C GLY A 69 48.15 29.55 -32.07
N GLU A 70 47.93 29.10 -33.31
CA GLU A 70 48.89 28.42 -34.19
C GLU A 70 49.33 26.98 -33.89
N SER A 71 48.93 26.04 -34.75
CA SER A 71 49.85 25.16 -35.48
C SER A 71 49.12 24.42 -36.61
N ASN A 72 49.34 24.87 -37.85
CA ASN A 72 49.02 24.11 -39.06
C ASN A 72 50.05 22.99 -39.23
N GLY A 73 49.66 21.73 -39.04
CA GLY A 73 50.47 20.57 -39.40
C GLY A 73 49.62 19.32 -39.69
N PRO A 74 50.01 18.44 -40.63
CA PRO A 74 49.19 17.30 -41.09
C PRO A 74 49.01 16.16 -40.07
N SER A 75 49.20 16.41 -38.77
CA SER A 75 49.01 15.44 -37.69
C SER A 75 47.60 15.45 -37.08
N ASP A 76 46.75 16.42 -37.42
CA ASP A 76 45.52 16.70 -36.67
C ASP A 76 44.26 16.06 -37.27
N ALA A 77 44.34 15.48 -38.47
CA ALA A 77 43.21 14.78 -39.08
C ALA A 77 42.82 13.51 -38.30
N TYR A 78 43.79 12.73 -37.83
CA TYR A 78 43.53 11.53 -37.03
C TYR A 78 43.02 11.87 -35.62
N ALA A 79 43.50 12.96 -35.02
CA ALA A 79 43.01 13.43 -33.73
C ALA A 79 41.59 14.01 -33.84
N ALA A 80 41.29 14.73 -34.92
CA ALA A 80 39.94 15.22 -35.20
C ALA A 80 38.95 14.07 -35.47
N ILE A 81 39.34 13.05 -36.24
CA ILE A 81 38.50 11.87 -36.52
C ILE A 81 38.29 11.05 -35.24
N SER A 82 39.33 10.79 -34.45
CA SER A 82 39.22 10.07 -33.16
C SER A 82 38.35 10.82 -32.14
N ASN A 83 38.49 12.15 -32.07
CA ASN A 83 37.63 12.96 -31.21
C ASN A 83 36.17 12.98 -31.72
N ALA A 84 35.94 13.01 -33.03
CA ALA A 84 34.61 12.91 -33.60
C ALA A 84 33.97 11.53 -33.34
N ASP A 85 34.74 10.44 -33.45
CA ASP A 85 34.28 9.07 -33.19
C ASP A 85 33.97 8.86 -31.69
N ARG A 86 34.78 9.46 -30.80
CA ARG A 86 34.54 9.51 -29.36
C ARG A 86 33.31 10.33 -28.97
N LEU A 87 32.94 11.33 -29.77
CA LEU A 87 31.74 12.14 -29.59
C LEU A 87 30.49 11.45 -30.19
N GLN A 88 30.66 10.61 -31.22
CA GLN A 88 29.59 9.87 -31.87
C GLN A 88 29.28 8.53 -31.19
N ALA A 89 30.26 7.94 -30.51
CA ALA A 89 30.02 6.86 -29.56
C ALA A 89 29.19 7.41 -28.39
N GLU A 90 27.92 7.02 -28.29
CA GLU A 90 27.17 7.21 -27.04
C GLU A 90 28.04 6.69 -25.90
N PRO A 91 28.31 7.47 -24.84
CA PRO A 91 29.13 6.99 -23.75
C PRO A 91 28.46 5.74 -23.19
N GLU A 92 29.16 4.61 -23.18
CA GLU A 92 28.59 3.32 -22.76
C GLU A 92 27.97 3.39 -21.36
N SER A 93 28.44 4.31 -20.52
CA SER A 93 27.86 4.63 -19.22
C SER A 93 26.41 5.15 -19.32
N LEU A 94 26.10 5.99 -20.30
CA LEU A 94 24.75 6.49 -20.56
C LEU A 94 23.85 5.37 -21.09
N ARG A 95 24.38 4.49 -21.93
CA ARG A 95 23.66 3.30 -22.42
C ARG A 95 23.29 2.38 -21.26
N LYS A 96 24.28 2.03 -20.43
CA LYS A 96 24.08 1.20 -19.23
C LYS A 96 23.11 1.86 -18.25
N TRP A 97 23.19 3.17 -18.07
CA TRP A 97 22.28 3.90 -17.20
C TRP A 97 20.83 3.84 -17.71
N ARG A 98 20.59 4.02 -19.02
CA ARG A 98 19.24 3.86 -19.59
C ARG A 98 18.71 2.44 -19.43
N GLU A 99 19.54 1.43 -19.66
CA GLU A 99 19.18 0.02 -19.45
C GLU A 99 18.82 -0.23 -17.99
N GLU A 100 19.64 0.22 -17.04
CA GLU A 100 19.37 0.06 -15.61
C GLU A 100 18.12 0.81 -15.13
N GLN A 101 17.87 2.02 -15.63
CA GLN A 101 16.64 2.76 -15.32
C GLN A 101 15.41 2.04 -15.88
N LYS A 102 15.50 1.52 -17.10
CA LYS A 102 14.42 0.77 -17.73
C LYS A 102 14.13 -0.53 -16.96
N ASP A 103 15.15 -1.30 -16.64
CA ASP A 103 15.01 -2.56 -15.90
C ASP A 103 14.46 -2.31 -14.49
N ARG A 104 14.91 -1.24 -13.81
CA ARG A 104 14.36 -0.85 -12.50
C ARG A 104 12.88 -0.49 -12.59
N LEU A 105 12.47 0.23 -13.63
CA LEU A 105 11.07 0.59 -13.85
C LEU A 105 10.22 -0.65 -14.13
N GLU A 106 10.68 -1.54 -15.01
CA GLU A 106 10.01 -2.80 -15.33
C GLU A 106 9.85 -3.69 -14.08
N LEU A 107 10.89 -3.77 -13.23
CA LEU A 107 10.82 -4.50 -11.97
C LEU A 107 9.78 -3.92 -11.00
N LEU A 108 9.66 -2.59 -10.93
CA LEU A 108 8.66 -1.93 -10.09
C LEU A 108 7.24 -2.19 -10.61
N ASP A 109 7.02 -2.11 -11.92
CA ASP A 109 5.74 -2.40 -12.56
C ASP A 109 5.32 -3.87 -12.33
N ASP A 110 6.25 -4.81 -12.48
CA ASP A 110 5.99 -6.23 -12.25
C ASP A 110 5.73 -6.52 -10.77
N ASN A 111 6.47 -5.88 -9.85
CA ASN A 111 6.22 -6.01 -8.42
C ASN A 111 4.84 -5.48 -8.05
N SER A 112 4.46 -4.30 -8.56
CA SER A 112 3.16 -3.70 -8.34
C SER A 112 2.03 -4.61 -8.82
N ARG A 113 2.14 -5.12 -10.06
CA ARG A 113 1.15 -6.06 -10.62
C ARG A 113 1.03 -7.35 -9.81
N LYS A 114 2.16 -7.86 -9.31
CA LYS A 114 2.19 -9.06 -8.47
C LYS A 114 1.50 -8.80 -7.13
N GLN A 115 1.84 -7.71 -6.45
CA GLN A 115 1.21 -7.34 -5.18
C GLN A 115 -0.30 -7.13 -5.33
N GLU A 116 -0.73 -6.44 -6.38
CA GLU A 116 -2.16 -6.22 -6.66
C GLU A 116 -2.89 -7.57 -6.85
N SER A 117 -2.30 -8.48 -7.64
CA SER A 117 -2.87 -9.80 -7.86
C SER A 117 -2.94 -10.62 -6.57
N GLU A 118 -1.87 -10.62 -5.78
CA GLU A 118 -1.81 -11.34 -4.50
C GLU A 118 -2.83 -10.79 -3.50
N TRP A 119 -2.97 -9.47 -3.38
CA TRP A 119 -3.95 -8.86 -2.49
C TRP A 119 -5.38 -9.14 -2.94
N LYS A 120 -5.64 -9.10 -4.25
CA LYS A 120 -6.94 -9.44 -4.80
C LYS A 120 -7.31 -10.90 -4.56
N GLU A 121 -6.36 -11.83 -4.77
CA GLU A 121 -6.58 -13.24 -4.50
C GLU A 121 -6.79 -13.49 -3.00
N LYS A 122 -5.96 -12.89 -2.15
CA LYS A 122 -6.10 -12.99 -0.70
C LYS A 122 -7.46 -12.50 -0.21
N ALA A 123 -7.91 -11.34 -0.68
CA ALA A 123 -9.23 -10.80 -0.34
C ALA A 123 -10.36 -11.73 -0.79
N LYS A 124 -10.23 -12.33 -1.98
CA LYS A 124 -11.22 -13.28 -2.50
C LYS A 124 -11.28 -14.55 -1.64
N VAL A 125 -10.12 -15.13 -1.30
CA VAL A 125 -10.03 -16.32 -0.45
C VAL A 125 -10.63 -16.05 0.93
N GLU A 126 -10.29 -14.92 1.55
CA GLU A 126 -10.83 -14.55 2.87
C GLU A 126 -12.36 -14.39 2.86
N LEU A 127 -12.90 -13.82 1.77
CA LEU A 127 -14.35 -13.71 1.58
C LEU A 127 -15.02 -15.10 1.44
N GLU A 128 -14.44 -15.98 0.63
CA GLU A 128 -14.92 -17.36 0.45
C GLU A 128 -14.88 -18.14 1.78
N GLU A 129 -13.80 -18.02 2.55
CA GLU A 129 -13.66 -18.62 3.87
C GLU A 129 -14.67 -18.06 4.87
N TRP A 130 -14.94 -16.75 4.83
CA TRP A 130 -15.98 -16.15 5.67
C TRP A 130 -17.35 -16.74 5.36
N HIS A 131 -17.72 -16.84 4.09
CA HIS A 131 -18.98 -17.47 3.67
C HIS A 131 -19.06 -18.95 4.07
N ALA A 132 -17.97 -19.70 3.90
CA ALA A 132 -17.90 -21.10 4.29
C ALA A 132 -18.14 -21.29 5.80
N ARG A 133 -17.44 -20.49 6.64
CA ARG A 133 -17.64 -20.50 8.10
C ARG A 133 -19.06 -20.13 8.48
N GLN A 134 -19.64 -19.12 7.83
CA GLN A 134 -21.00 -18.66 8.11
C GLN A 134 -22.03 -19.75 7.80
N ASN A 135 -21.90 -20.42 6.65
CA ASN A 135 -22.73 -21.57 6.29
C ASN A 135 -22.55 -22.75 7.26
N GLU A 136 -21.32 -23.08 7.65
CA GLU A 136 -21.07 -24.17 8.60
C GLU A 136 -21.77 -23.90 9.95
N GLN A 137 -21.68 -22.67 10.45
CA GLN A 137 -22.35 -22.27 11.70
C GLN A 137 -23.88 -22.35 11.59
N LEU A 138 -24.44 -21.93 10.46
CA LEU A 138 -25.88 -22.07 10.19
C LEU A 138 -26.31 -23.54 10.17
N GLU A 139 -25.57 -24.42 9.49
CA GLU A 139 -25.89 -25.84 9.43
C GLU A 139 -25.73 -26.54 10.78
N LYS A 140 -24.69 -26.20 11.56
CA LYS A 140 -24.55 -26.66 12.95
C LYS A 140 -25.73 -26.25 13.80
N THR A 141 -26.20 -25.01 13.66
CA THR A 141 -27.35 -24.50 14.41
C THR A 141 -28.65 -25.21 14.00
N LYS A 142 -28.90 -25.39 12.69
CA LYS A 142 -30.08 -26.12 12.18
C LYS A 142 -30.09 -27.58 12.64
N THR A 143 -28.95 -28.26 12.56
CA THR A 143 -28.83 -29.67 12.96
C THR A 143 -29.02 -29.84 14.47
N ASN A 144 -28.44 -28.96 15.30
CA ASN A 144 -28.66 -28.96 16.74
C ASN A 144 -30.16 -28.73 17.06
N ASN A 145 -30.77 -27.70 16.48
CA ASN A 145 -32.20 -27.42 16.68
C ASN A 145 -33.09 -28.59 16.25
N ARG A 146 -32.75 -29.29 15.16
CA ARG A 146 -33.46 -30.50 14.71
C ARG A 146 -33.27 -31.64 15.70
N LEU A 147 -32.05 -31.88 16.16
CA LEU A 147 -31.77 -32.93 17.15
C LEU A 147 -32.51 -32.66 18.46
N PHE A 148 -32.47 -31.42 18.95
CA PHE A 148 -33.17 -31.01 20.17
C PHE A 148 -34.69 -31.22 20.07
N LYS A 149 -35.31 -30.88 18.93
CA LYS A 149 -36.74 -31.15 18.68
C LYS A 149 -37.02 -32.66 18.70
N ASN A 150 -36.18 -33.46 18.05
CA ASN A 150 -36.35 -34.91 17.98
C ASN A 150 -36.16 -35.58 19.35
N THR A 151 -35.16 -35.15 20.13
CA THR A 151 -34.94 -35.68 21.49
C THR A 151 -36.05 -35.26 22.44
N SER A 152 -36.53 -34.01 22.35
CA SER A 152 -37.69 -33.54 23.13
C SER A 152 -38.97 -34.31 22.80
N THR A 153 -39.23 -34.60 21.54
CA THR A 153 -40.42 -35.39 21.13
C THR A 153 -40.29 -36.85 21.56
N PHE A 154 -39.11 -37.45 21.38
CA PHE A 154 -38.82 -38.81 21.84
C PHE A 154 -39.01 -38.92 23.36
N THR A 155 -38.38 -38.05 24.15
CA THR A 155 -38.52 -38.06 25.61
C THR A 155 -39.97 -37.90 26.06
N LYS A 156 -40.73 -36.95 25.48
CA LYS A 156 -42.16 -36.80 25.76
C LYS A 156 -42.93 -38.08 25.47
N LYS A 157 -42.70 -38.73 24.31
CA LYS A 157 -43.34 -40.00 23.96
C LYS A 157 -43.00 -41.10 24.96
N THR A 158 -41.74 -41.24 25.34
CA THR A 158 -41.31 -42.25 26.32
C THR A 158 -41.94 -42.03 27.69
N TRP A 159 -42.08 -40.78 28.14
CA TRP A 159 -42.75 -40.46 29.40
C TRP A 159 -44.24 -40.80 29.36
N ILE A 160 -44.91 -40.46 28.26
CA ILE A 160 -46.33 -40.81 28.04
C ILE A 160 -46.51 -42.33 28.05
N ASP A 161 -45.67 -43.08 27.34
CA ASP A 161 -45.77 -44.54 27.27
C ASP A 161 -45.47 -45.20 28.61
N LEU A 162 -44.52 -44.67 29.39
CA LEU A 162 -44.25 -45.16 30.75
C LEU A 162 -45.48 -44.95 31.64
N PHE A 163 -46.07 -43.75 31.64
CA PHE A 163 -47.24 -43.43 32.45
C PHE A 163 -48.44 -44.35 32.12
N HIS A 164 -48.72 -44.57 30.83
CA HIS A 164 -49.83 -45.45 30.42
C HIS A 164 -49.62 -46.92 30.80
N ASN A 165 -48.38 -47.42 30.90
CA ASN A 165 -48.10 -48.79 31.33
C ASN A 165 -48.19 -49.00 32.85
N TYR A 166 -48.18 -47.91 33.65
CA TYR A 166 -48.34 -47.99 35.11
C TYR A 166 -49.81 -47.92 35.56
N ASP A 167 -50.73 -47.46 34.69
CA ASP A 167 -52.17 -47.32 34.97
C ASP A 167 -53.01 -48.57 34.59
N THR A 168 -52.36 -49.69 34.21
CA THR A 168 -52.99 -51.00 33.93
C THR A 168 -52.49 -52.08 34.88
#